data_AF-A0A318Y3Y7-F1
#
_entry.id   AF-A0A318Y3Y7-F1
#
_cell.length_a   1.000
_cell.length_b   1.000
_cell.length_c   1.000
_cell.angle_alpha   90.00
_cell.angle_beta   90.00
_cell.angle_gamma   90.00
#
_symmetry.space_group_name_H-M   'P 1'
#
loop_
_entity.id
_entity.type
_entity.pdbx_description
1 polymer ?
#
loop_
_entity_poly.entity_id
_entity_poly.type
_entity_poly.pdbx_seq_one_letter_code
_entity_poly.pdbx_strand_id
1 'polypeptide(L)'
;MDGRIDSTDVEGDPQFPRRFRHLYDRLRAATGFGAACLKSLVISESNANGPFVGVPHDTELARSNFARRKTLITAFRDELLGRRVFQLLLRPLEDEAVIAERNDALQDLLEQAVKTVLYTEGGIYGNSVITRLPELPVFDYEDDRMTSHYYHFINDRRIRGFAPAQGGCSLIVARPGLAYADMQSFGQFAKRSPYQMFPAEVVGEIIPEKTCTKSKAMSRKTKSSKTTKSRNKKAKTDSKPDSKSVVSETPSESQVSNAPDADNDSKEKREEKQKIPTLEHLTPRLRKTFWRD
;
A
#
# COMPACT_ATOMS: atom_id res chain seq x y z
N MET A 1 20.87 22.58 -3.77
CA MET A 1 21.64 23.15 -4.89
C MET A 1 20.67 23.67 -5.94
N ASP A 2 20.94 24.85 -6.47
CA ASP A 2 20.11 25.60 -7.42
C ASP A 2 20.86 26.08 -8.67
N GLY A 3 22.18 25.82 -8.74
CA GLY A 3 23.03 26.18 -9.88
C GLY A 3 23.74 27.52 -9.73
N ARG A 4 23.60 28.17 -8.56
CA ARG A 4 24.26 29.43 -8.24
C ARG A 4 25.74 29.24 -7.91
N ILE A 5 26.54 30.25 -8.23
CA ILE A 5 27.98 30.33 -7.91
C ILE A 5 28.18 30.73 -6.44
N ASP A 6 27.43 31.73 -5.97
CA ASP A 6 27.48 32.25 -4.60
C ASP A 6 26.11 32.85 -4.17
N SER A 7 26.07 33.55 -3.05
CA SER A 7 24.83 34.15 -2.49
C SER A 7 24.34 35.41 -3.20
N THR A 8 25.14 36.01 -4.09
CA THR A 8 24.80 37.19 -4.91
C THR A 8 24.30 36.82 -6.30
N ASP A 9 24.63 35.62 -6.79
CA ASP A 9 24.13 35.06 -8.04
C ASP A 9 22.63 34.73 -7.92
N VAL A 10 21.77 35.66 -8.35
CA VAL A 10 20.30 35.49 -8.26
C VAL A 10 19.77 34.49 -9.29
N GLU A 11 20.39 34.39 -10.47
CA GLU A 11 19.87 33.58 -11.59
C GLU A 11 20.36 32.13 -11.57
N GLY A 12 21.65 31.91 -11.32
CA GLY A 12 22.32 30.61 -11.44
C GLY A 12 22.46 30.09 -12.88
N ASP A 13 23.20 29.01 -13.08
CA ASP A 13 23.32 28.35 -14.39
C ASP A 13 22.01 27.65 -14.79
N PRO A 14 21.28 28.11 -15.84
CA PRO A 14 20.03 27.49 -16.27
C PRO A 14 20.23 26.10 -16.89
N GLN A 15 21.47 25.71 -17.22
CA GLN A 15 21.81 24.35 -17.63
C GLN A 15 22.22 23.46 -16.43
N PHE A 16 22.36 23.99 -15.21
CA PHE A 16 22.77 23.22 -14.03
C PHE A 16 21.89 21.97 -13.80
N PRO A 17 20.54 22.02 -13.89
CA PRO A 17 19.71 20.83 -13.71
C PRO A 17 20.02 19.72 -14.73
N ARG A 18 20.35 20.09 -15.97
CA ARG A 18 20.72 19.15 -17.05
C ARG A 18 22.13 18.60 -16.85
N ARG A 19 23.09 19.46 -16.47
CA ARG A 19 24.48 19.09 -16.16
C ARG A 19 24.56 18.15 -14.96
N PHE A 20 23.88 18.48 -13.87
CA PHE A 20 23.79 17.64 -12.68
C PHE A 20 23.08 16.31 -12.96
N ARG A 21 22.01 16.32 -13.77
CA ARG A 21 21.35 15.08 -14.20
C ARG A 21 22.29 14.19 -15.02
N HIS A 22 23.02 14.75 -15.99
CA HIS A 22 23.99 14.00 -16.80
C HIS A 22 25.12 13.40 -15.94
N LEU A 23 25.62 14.15 -14.94
CA LEU A 23 26.60 13.64 -13.97
C LEU A 23 26.03 12.47 -13.16
N TYR A 24 24.81 12.59 -12.64
CA TYR A 24 24.13 11.53 -11.91
C TYR A 24 23.89 10.27 -12.77
N ASP A 25 23.44 10.42 -14.02
CA ASP A 25 23.22 9.29 -14.92
C ASP A 25 24.54 8.59 -15.29
N ARG A 26 25.62 9.35 -15.51
CA ARG A 26 26.97 8.77 -15.70
C ARG A 26 27.50 8.06 -14.46
N LEU A 27 27.26 8.62 -13.26
CA LEU A 27 27.63 7.97 -12.01
C LEU A 27 26.82 6.68 -11.81
N ARG A 28 25.52 6.69 -12.08
CA ARG A 28 24.66 5.50 -11.95
C ARG A 28 25.08 4.38 -12.91
N ALA A 29 25.48 4.73 -14.13
CA ALA A 29 26.00 3.77 -15.10
C ALA A 29 27.36 3.14 -14.70
N ALA A 30 28.16 3.83 -13.87
CA ALA A 30 29.42 3.29 -13.34
C ALA A 30 29.21 2.52 -12.01
N THR A 31 28.47 3.10 -11.07
CA THR A 31 28.12 2.51 -9.77
C THR A 31 26.71 2.94 -9.37
N GLY A 32 25.72 2.06 -9.56
CA GLY A 32 24.32 2.33 -9.19
C GLY A 32 24.17 2.78 -7.73
N PHE A 33 24.79 2.05 -6.81
CA PHE A 33 24.81 2.39 -5.38
C PHE A 33 25.57 3.69 -5.08
N GLY A 34 26.64 4.00 -5.82
CA GLY A 34 27.36 5.27 -5.67
C GLY A 34 26.49 6.48 -6.03
N ALA A 35 25.67 6.37 -7.07
CA ALA A 35 24.66 7.37 -7.41
C ALA A 35 23.55 7.46 -6.36
N ALA A 36 23.12 6.32 -5.79
CA ALA A 36 22.14 6.28 -4.71
C ALA A 36 22.67 7.01 -3.46
N CYS A 37 23.89 6.73 -3.02
CA CYS A 37 24.57 7.44 -1.94
C CYS A 37 24.67 8.94 -2.20
N LEU A 38 25.16 9.37 -3.38
CA LEU A 38 25.30 10.80 -3.70
C LEU A 38 23.95 11.52 -3.60
N LYS A 39 22.90 10.95 -4.20
CA LYS A 39 21.54 11.52 -4.15
C LYS A 39 21.00 11.56 -2.71
N SER A 40 21.08 10.45 -1.98
CA SER A 40 20.54 10.33 -0.62
C SER A 40 21.26 11.23 0.38
N LEU A 41 22.58 11.41 0.25
CA LEU A 41 23.34 12.40 1.02
C LEU A 41 22.92 13.84 0.67
N VAL A 42 22.91 14.21 -0.62
CA VAL A 42 22.51 15.57 -1.05
C VAL A 42 21.09 15.91 -0.59
N ILE A 43 20.16 14.96 -0.61
CA ILE A 43 18.79 15.14 -0.10
C ILE A 43 18.78 15.26 1.42
N SER A 44 19.50 14.40 2.15
CA SER A 44 19.53 14.42 3.62
C SER A 44 20.15 15.69 4.17
N GLU A 45 21.34 16.08 3.70
CA GLU A 45 22.03 17.31 4.14
C GLU A 45 21.24 18.58 3.77
N SER A 46 20.58 18.59 2.60
CA SER A 46 19.68 19.69 2.21
C SER A 46 18.37 19.73 2.99
N ASN A 47 18.09 18.75 3.86
CA ASN A 47 16.88 18.68 4.68
C ASN A 47 17.20 18.23 6.12
N ALA A 48 18.40 18.54 6.62
CA ALA A 48 18.80 18.28 7.99
C ALA A 48 17.79 18.93 8.96
N ASN A 49 17.30 18.14 9.92
CA ASN A 49 16.37 18.57 10.94
C ASN A 49 16.99 18.22 12.29
N GLY A 50 16.92 19.15 13.25
CA GLY A 50 17.37 18.88 14.60
C GLY A 50 16.61 17.70 15.23
N PRO A 51 17.15 17.10 16.30
CA PRO A 51 16.72 15.79 16.82
C PRO A 51 15.28 15.72 17.35
N PHE A 52 14.55 16.84 17.42
CA PHE A 52 13.17 16.89 17.90
C PHE A 52 12.30 17.79 17.01
N VAL A 53 11.00 17.49 16.95
CA VAL A 53 10.02 18.30 16.22
C VAL A 53 9.96 19.72 16.81
N GLY A 54 10.09 20.73 15.95
CA GLY A 54 10.11 22.14 16.35
C GLY A 54 11.50 22.73 16.60
N VAL A 55 12.57 21.91 16.60
CA VAL A 55 13.95 22.41 16.56
C VAL A 55 14.24 22.99 15.16
N PRO A 56 14.95 24.13 15.04
CA PRO A 56 15.37 24.66 13.75
C PRO A 56 16.20 23.65 12.94
N HIS A 57 16.24 23.82 11.61
CA HIS A 57 17.13 23.05 10.75
C HIS A 57 18.60 23.38 11.05
N ASP A 58 19.42 22.35 11.21
CA ASP A 58 20.78 22.47 11.77
C ASP A 58 21.75 23.24 10.87
N THR A 59 21.46 23.34 9.56
CA THR A 59 22.30 24.02 8.57
C THR A 59 21.57 25.16 7.88
N GLU A 60 22.32 26.16 7.39
CA GLU A 60 21.77 27.22 6.55
C GLU A 60 21.16 26.67 5.25
N LEU A 61 21.81 25.67 4.64
CA LEU A 61 21.31 24.97 3.46
C LEU A 61 19.93 24.35 3.72
N ALA A 62 19.74 23.67 4.85
CA ALA A 62 18.46 23.06 5.21
C ALA A 62 17.40 24.11 5.58
N ARG A 63 17.75 25.22 6.26
CA ARG A 63 16.83 26.35 6.51
C ARG A 63 16.35 26.99 5.19
N SER A 64 17.27 27.26 4.27
CA SER A 64 16.96 27.83 2.94
C SER A 64 16.08 26.88 2.12
N ASN A 65 16.43 25.60 2.07
CA ASN A 65 15.66 24.60 1.33
C ASN A 65 14.29 24.32 1.97
N PHE A 66 14.14 24.40 3.30
CA PHE A 66 12.85 24.35 3.98
C PHE A 66 11.94 25.52 3.57
N ALA A 67 12.47 26.75 3.58
CA ALA A 67 11.70 27.93 3.18
C ALA A 67 11.22 27.81 1.72
N ARG A 68 12.13 27.45 0.81
CA ARG A 68 11.82 27.16 -0.61
C ARG A 68 10.77 26.05 -0.75
N ARG A 69 10.89 24.97 0.03
CA ARG A 69 9.93 23.85 0.04
C ARG A 69 8.54 24.33 0.44
N LYS A 70 8.42 25.16 1.50
CA LYS A 70 7.12 25.67 1.94
C LYS A 70 6.43 26.49 0.83
N THR A 71 7.16 27.40 0.19
CA THR A 71 6.65 28.17 -0.97
C THR A 71 6.19 27.26 -2.12
N LEU A 72 6.97 26.24 -2.46
CA LEU A 72 6.61 25.28 -3.52
C LEU A 72 5.37 24.46 -3.18
N ILE A 73 5.20 24.02 -1.93
CA ILE A 73 4.03 23.25 -1.51
C ILE A 73 2.75 24.10 -1.62
N THR A 74 2.79 25.35 -1.15
CA THR A 74 1.65 26.29 -1.30
C THR A 74 1.34 26.56 -2.78
N ALA A 75 2.36 26.76 -3.62
CA ALA A 75 2.16 26.91 -5.06
C ALA A 75 1.52 25.67 -5.71
N PHE A 76 1.95 24.45 -5.36
CA PHE A 76 1.36 23.22 -5.87
C PHE A 76 -0.08 22.99 -5.35
N ARG A 77 -0.37 23.34 -4.09
CA ARG A 77 -1.73 23.33 -3.53
C ARG A 77 -2.66 24.20 -4.36
N ASP A 78 -2.25 25.43 -4.62
CA ASP A 78 -3.06 26.42 -5.33
C ASP A 78 -3.22 26.05 -6.82
N GLU A 79 -2.17 25.51 -7.45
CA GLU A 79 -2.23 24.97 -8.81
C GLU A 79 -3.18 23.77 -8.91
N LEU A 80 -3.13 22.83 -7.96
CA LEU A 80 -4.03 21.67 -7.90
C LEU A 80 -5.49 22.10 -7.71
N LEU A 81 -5.75 23.03 -6.79
CA LEU A 81 -7.09 23.60 -6.58
C LEU A 81 -7.61 24.35 -7.82
N GLY A 82 -6.73 25.00 -8.58
CA GLY A 82 -7.07 25.67 -9.86
C GLY A 82 -7.30 24.70 -11.04
N ARG A 83 -6.75 23.48 -11.02
CA ARG A 83 -6.89 22.50 -12.10
C ARG A 83 -8.31 21.92 -12.16
N ARG A 84 -9.07 22.28 -13.21
CA ARG A 84 -10.44 21.78 -13.51
C ARG A 84 -10.63 20.27 -13.31
N VAL A 85 -9.66 19.44 -13.71
CA VAL A 85 -9.73 17.97 -13.56
C VAL A 85 -9.75 17.55 -12.09
N PHE A 86 -8.99 18.22 -11.22
CA PHE A 86 -8.99 17.95 -9.78
C PHE A 86 -10.31 18.43 -9.13
N GLN A 87 -10.82 19.60 -9.56
CA GLN A 87 -12.12 20.14 -9.11
C GLN A 87 -13.33 19.22 -9.41
N LEU A 88 -13.23 18.30 -10.38
CA LEU A 88 -14.26 17.29 -10.63
C LEU A 88 -14.34 16.25 -9.50
N LEU A 89 -13.17 15.86 -8.95
CA LEU A 89 -13.05 14.91 -7.85
C LEU A 89 -13.56 15.51 -6.53
N LEU A 90 -13.35 16.81 -6.33
CA LEU A 90 -13.80 17.52 -5.13
C LEU A 90 -15.33 17.57 -5.03
N ARG A 91 -15.83 17.72 -3.80
CA ARG A 91 -17.22 18.10 -3.52
C ARG A 91 -17.36 19.62 -3.73
N PRO A 92 -18.43 20.12 -4.37
CA PRO A 92 -18.76 21.54 -4.26
C PRO A 92 -19.05 21.88 -2.80
N LEU A 93 -18.61 23.05 -2.37
CA LEU A 93 -18.80 23.63 -1.04
C LEU A 93 -19.12 25.11 -1.23
N GLU A 94 -19.97 25.65 -0.37
CA GLU A 94 -20.44 27.05 -0.39
C GLU A 94 -20.01 27.82 0.87
N ASP A 95 -19.55 27.11 1.90
CA ASP A 95 -19.04 27.67 3.14
C ASP A 95 -17.51 27.86 3.05
N GLU A 96 -17.07 29.12 3.13
CA GLU A 96 -15.66 29.50 3.08
C GLU A 96 -14.82 28.90 4.23
N ALA A 97 -15.42 28.62 5.39
CA ALA A 97 -14.71 27.96 6.50
C ALA A 97 -14.34 26.51 6.16
N VAL A 98 -15.28 25.77 5.54
CA VAL A 98 -15.06 24.37 5.10
C VAL A 98 -14.20 24.32 3.83
N ILE A 99 -14.23 25.37 3.00
CA ILE A 99 -13.29 25.56 1.89
C ILE A 99 -11.87 25.75 2.43
N ALA A 100 -11.67 26.59 3.44
CA ALA A 100 -10.37 26.80 4.09
C ALA A 100 -9.85 25.49 4.72
N GLU A 101 -10.66 24.82 5.55
CA GLU A 101 -10.32 23.52 6.17
C GLU A 101 -9.88 22.48 5.12
N ARG A 102 -10.61 22.36 4.00
CA ARG A 102 -10.26 21.46 2.89
C ARG A 102 -8.94 21.85 2.23
N ASN A 103 -8.66 23.14 2.08
CA ASN A 103 -7.44 23.64 1.45
C ASN A 103 -6.22 23.42 2.37
N ASP A 104 -6.38 23.57 3.67
CA ASP A 104 -5.33 23.30 4.67
C ASP A 104 -5.10 21.79 4.84
N ALA A 105 -6.14 20.95 4.80
CA ALA A 105 -5.99 19.50 4.73
C ALA A 105 -5.22 19.05 3.46
N LEU A 106 -5.33 19.78 2.34
CA LEU A 106 -4.52 19.54 1.15
C LEU A 106 -3.06 20.02 1.31
N GLN A 107 -2.82 21.16 1.99
CA GLN A 107 -1.47 21.60 2.38
C GLN A 107 -0.79 20.53 3.23
N ASP A 108 -1.47 20.02 4.27
CA ASP A 108 -0.95 18.98 5.16
C ASP A 108 -0.65 17.67 4.42
N LEU A 109 -1.54 17.25 3.51
CA LEU A 109 -1.32 16.06 2.67
C LEU A 109 -0.07 16.21 1.80
N LEU A 110 0.16 17.38 1.21
CA LEU A 110 1.36 17.66 0.43
C LEU A 110 2.63 17.74 1.32
N GLU A 111 2.54 18.29 2.53
CA GLU A 111 3.65 18.26 3.49
C GLU A 111 3.97 16.84 3.97
N GLN A 112 2.97 15.99 4.19
CA GLN A 112 3.15 14.56 4.46
C GLN A 112 3.78 13.83 3.27
N ALA A 113 3.34 14.14 2.04
CA ALA A 113 3.95 13.56 0.83
C ALA A 113 5.44 13.91 0.72
N VAL A 114 5.84 15.16 0.98
CA VAL A 114 7.28 15.50 0.95
C VAL A 114 8.05 14.92 2.15
N LYS A 115 7.47 14.82 3.35
CA LYS A 115 8.08 14.08 4.48
C LYS A 115 8.37 12.62 4.08
N THR A 116 7.43 11.96 3.41
CA THR A 116 7.61 10.61 2.85
C THR A 116 8.73 10.56 1.81
N VAL A 117 8.72 11.46 0.81
CA VAL A 117 9.76 11.51 -0.24
C VAL A 117 11.16 11.77 0.35
N LEU A 118 11.29 12.60 1.38
CA LEU A 118 12.56 12.83 2.06
C LEU A 118 13.04 11.58 2.82
N TYR A 119 12.14 10.89 3.52
CA TYR A 119 12.46 9.63 4.18
C TYR A 119 12.91 8.56 3.18
N THR A 120 12.25 8.44 2.03
CA THR A 120 12.59 7.41 1.05
C THR A 120 13.80 7.76 0.19
N GLU A 121 13.81 8.93 -0.46
CA GLU A 121 14.90 9.34 -1.36
C GLU A 121 16.18 9.72 -0.59
N GLY A 122 16.05 10.23 0.64
CA GLY A 122 17.17 10.54 1.53
C GLY A 122 17.62 9.37 2.41
N GLY A 123 16.68 8.60 2.99
CA GLY A 123 16.97 7.60 4.03
C GLY A 123 17.06 6.13 3.60
N ILE A 124 16.62 5.77 2.38
CA ILE A 124 16.68 4.36 1.93
C ILE A 124 18.04 4.01 1.27
N TYR A 125 18.76 5.00 0.74
CA TYR A 125 20.03 4.80 0.00
C TYR A 125 19.84 3.86 -1.22
N GLY A 126 18.76 4.09 -1.98
CA GLY A 126 18.42 3.38 -3.21
C GLY A 126 17.93 4.32 -4.31
N ASN A 127 18.06 3.93 -5.57
CA ASN A 127 17.60 4.68 -6.72
C ASN A 127 16.15 4.32 -7.07
N SER A 128 15.26 5.29 -7.04
CA SER A 128 13.85 5.11 -7.35
C SER A 128 13.59 5.01 -8.86
N VAL A 129 12.55 4.25 -9.19
CA VAL A 129 11.89 4.15 -10.49
C VAL A 129 10.38 4.25 -10.22
N ILE A 130 9.69 5.13 -10.97
CA ILE A 130 8.25 5.35 -10.81
C ILE A 130 7.54 4.75 -12.02
N THR A 131 6.74 3.73 -11.80
CA THR A 131 5.93 3.05 -12.82
C THR A 131 4.54 3.70 -12.89
N ARG A 132 4.08 4.08 -14.08
CA ARG A 132 2.81 4.79 -14.31
C ARG A 132 1.97 4.02 -15.32
N LEU A 133 0.90 4.64 -15.82
CA LEU A 133 -0.03 4.02 -16.77
C LEU A 133 0.63 3.65 -18.13
N PRO A 134 1.52 4.48 -18.74
CA PRO A 134 2.17 4.12 -20.01
C PRO A 134 3.06 2.86 -19.91
N GLU A 135 3.63 2.58 -18.74
CA GLU A 135 4.49 1.41 -18.51
C GLU A 135 3.70 0.15 -18.09
N LEU A 136 2.39 0.29 -17.88
CA LEU A 136 1.43 -0.74 -17.43
C LEU A 136 0.12 -0.73 -18.26
N PRO A 137 0.16 -0.80 -19.61
CA PRO A 137 -1.02 -0.62 -20.46
C PRO A 137 -2.05 -1.76 -20.37
N VAL A 138 -1.64 -2.92 -19.87
CA VAL A 138 -2.43 -4.16 -19.80
C VAL A 138 -2.39 -4.67 -18.37
N PHE A 139 -3.51 -5.13 -17.83
CA PHE A 139 -3.58 -5.72 -16.50
C PHE A 139 -3.12 -7.19 -16.53
N ASP A 140 -2.14 -7.52 -15.70
CA ASP A 140 -1.63 -8.88 -15.52
C ASP A 140 -1.57 -9.20 -14.02
N TYR A 141 -2.14 -10.33 -13.61
CA TYR A 141 -2.11 -10.82 -12.22
C TYR A 141 -0.76 -11.36 -11.79
N GLU A 142 0.12 -11.70 -12.73
CA GLU A 142 1.41 -12.35 -12.47
C GLU A 142 2.58 -11.35 -12.65
N ASP A 143 2.30 -10.08 -13.00
CA ASP A 143 3.25 -8.97 -13.08
C ASP A 143 3.37 -8.26 -11.71
N ASP A 144 4.49 -8.49 -11.02
CA ASP A 144 4.75 -7.97 -9.68
C ASP A 144 4.76 -6.42 -9.61
N ARG A 145 4.86 -5.74 -10.75
CA ARG A 145 4.83 -4.28 -10.86
C ARG A 145 3.45 -3.67 -10.61
N MET A 146 2.38 -4.47 -10.60
CA MET A 146 1.01 -3.97 -10.41
C MET A 146 0.16 -4.81 -9.45
N THR A 147 -0.92 -4.21 -8.96
CA THR A 147 -1.93 -4.87 -8.14
C THR A 147 -3.31 -4.24 -8.36
N SER A 148 -4.34 -5.02 -8.08
CA SER A 148 -5.75 -4.62 -8.30
C SER A 148 -6.20 -3.60 -7.24
N HIS A 149 -6.65 -2.42 -7.68
CA HIS A 149 -7.25 -1.41 -6.81
C HIS A 149 -8.49 -1.91 -6.07
N TYR A 150 -8.76 -1.39 -4.86
CA TYR A 150 -9.78 -1.92 -3.96
C TYR A 150 -11.21 -1.98 -4.54
N TYR A 151 -11.55 -1.10 -5.49
CA TYR A 151 -12.85 -1.12 -6.21
C TYR A 151 -13.18 -2.47 -6.88
N HIS A 152 -12.17 -3.27 -7.20
CA HIS A 152 -12.33 -4.57 -7.85
C HIS A 152 -12.67 -5.73 -6.88
N PHE A 153 -12.80 -5.44 -5.57
CA PHE A 153 -12.89 -6.41 -4.49
C PHE A 153 -11.65 -7.34 -4.43
N ILE A 154 -10.69 -6.98 -3.58
CA ILE A 154 -9.40 -7.67 -3.42
C ILE A 154 -9.58 -9.05 -2.75
N ASN A 155 -10.01 -10.04 -3.54
CA ASN A 155 -10.18 -11.41 -3.10
C ASN A 155 -9.76 -12.38 -4.21
N ASP A 156 -8.95 -13.37 -3.86
CA ASP A 156 -8.37 -14.40 -4.74
C ASP A 156 -9.39 -15.12 -5.64
N ARG A 157 -10.67 -15.08 -5.26
CA ARG A 157 -11.80 -15.66 -6.00
C ARG A 157 -12.11 -14.96 -7.34
N ARG A 158 -11.37 -13.91 -7.73
CA ARG A 158 -11.43 -13.20 -9.03
C ARG A 158 -12.90 -13.04 -9.53
N ILE A 159 -13.72 -12.36 -8.73
CA ILE A 159 -15.19 -12.29 -8.88
C ILE A 159 -15.58 -11.60 -10.20
N ARG A 160 -16.37 -12.26 -11.06
CA ARG A 160 -16.88 -11.65 -12.31
C ARG A 160 -17.73 -10.41 -12.02
N GLY A 161 -17.69 -9.43 -12.94
CA GLY A 161 -18.30 -8.12 -12.76
C GLY A 161 -17.47 -7.16 -11.91
N PHE A 162 -16.47 -7.64 -11.17
CA PHE A 162 -15.67 -6.83 -10.26
C PHE A 162 -14.16 -6.94 -10.51
N ALA A 163 -13.61 -8.14 -10.64
CA ALA A 163 -12.18 -8.38 -10.81
C ALA A 163 -11.68 -8.00 -12.23
N PRO A 164 -10.43 -7.49 -12.39
CA PRO A 164 -9.82 -7.22 -13.68
C PRO A 164 -9.74 -8.45 -14.58
N ALA A 165 -9.87 -8.23 -15.89
CA ALA A 165 -9.58 -9.23 -16.91
C ALA A 165 -8.05 -9.38 -17.06
N GLN A 166 -7.56 -10.62 -16.97
CA GLN A 166 -6.19 -10.95 -17.37
C GLN A 166 -6.00 -10.60 -18.84
N GLY A 167 -5.05 -9.73 -19.16
CA GLY A 167 -4.85 -9.23 -20.52
C GLY A 167 -5.82 -8.11 -20.93
N GLY A 168 -6.68 -7.63 -20.02
CA GLY A 168 -7.56 -6.49 -20.23
C GLY A 168 -6.86 -5.14 -20.13
N CYS A 169 -7.49 -4.07 -20.59
CA CYS A 169 -6.89 -2.74 -20.59
C CYS A 169 -6.72 -2.17 -19.16
N SER A 170 -5.55 -1.61 -18.84
CA SER A 170 -5.38 -0.78 -17.64
C SER A 170 -6.01 0.59 -17.86
N LEU A 171 -6.95 0.99 -17.02
CA LEU A 171 -7.74 2.21 -17.21
C LEU A 171 -7.20 3.39 -16.40
N ILE A 172 -6.85 3.15 -15.13
CA ILE A 172 -6.34 4.19 -14.21
C ILE A 172 -5.28 3.58 -13.30
N VAL A 173 -4.10 4.21 -13.22
CA VAL A 173 -3.15 3.97 -12.11
C VAL A 173 -3.52 4.92 -10.97
N ALA A 174 -4.22 4.40 -9.97
CA ALA A 174 -4.71 5.15 -8.81
C ALA A 174 -3.57 5.51 -7.84
N ARG A 175 -2.55 4.65 -7.73
CA ARG A 175 -1.29 4.89 -7.01
C ARG A 175 -0.14 4.40 -7.89
N PRO A 176 0.85 5.24 -8.24
CA PRO A 176 1.96 4.81 -9.09
C PRO A 176 2.79 3.71 -8.42
N GLY A 177 3.37 2.84 -9.24
CA GLY A 177 4.34 1.86 -8.78
C GLY A 177 5.64 2.54 -8.43
N LEU A 178 6.34 2.04 -7.43
CA LEU A 178 7.54 2.66 -6.89
C LEU A 178 8.55 1.58 -6.52
N ALA A 179 9.64 1.51 -7.25
CA ALA A 179 10.71 0.55 -7.04
C ALA A 179 12.00 1.27 -6.62
N TYR A 180 12.60 0.85 -5.52
CA TYR A 180 13.95 1.24 -5.13
C TYR A 180 14.91 0.13 -5.54
N ALA A 181 15.85 0.46 -6.42
CA ALA A 181 16.92 -0.42 -6.87
C ALA A 181 18.28 0.10 -6.38
N ASP A 182 19.35 -0.61 -6.72
CA ASP A 182 20.74 -0.21 -6.42
C ASP A 182 21.02 -0.01 -4.91
N MET A 183 20.25 -0.63 -4.03
CA MET A 183 20.40 -0.50 -2.58
C MET A 183 21.52 -1.41 -2.03
N GLN A 184 22.20 -0.97 -0.97
CA GLN A 184 23.12 -1.82 -0.20
C GLN A 184 22.77 -1.77 1.30
N SER A 185 22.98 -2.91 1.97
CA SER A 185 22.86 -3.00 3.43
C SER A 185 24.14 -2.56 4.13
N PHE A 186 24.01 -1.63 5.08
CA PHE A 186 25.05 -1.33 6.06
C PHE A 186 24.82 -2.14 7.34
N GLY A 187 25.85 -2.85 7.81
CA GLY A 187 25.79 -3.65 9.04
C GLY A 187 25.22 -5.07 8.88
N GLN A 188 25.27 -5.85 9.97
CA GLN A 188 24.93 -7.28 9.97
C GLN A 188 23.46 -7.59 10.36
N PHE A 189 22.82 -6.73 11.15
CA PHE A 189 21.56 -7.06 11.84
C PHE A 189 20.29 -7.01 10.97
N ALA A 190 20.32 -6.32 9.83
CA ALA A 190 19.20 -6.31 8.88
C ALA A 190 19.71 -6.18 7.46
N LYS A 191 19.80 -7.31 6.73
CA LYS A 191 20.03 -7.28 5.28
C LYS A 191 18.77 -6.78 4.58
N ARG A 192 18.69 -5.47 4.32
CA ARG A 192 17.78 -4.90 3.32
C ARG A 192 18.06 -5.58 1.98
N SER A 193 17.00 -5.95 1.27
CA SER A 193 17.10 -6.38 -0.13
C SER A 193 17.77 -5.28 -0.96
N PRO A 194 18.60 -5.61 -1.97
CA PRO A 194 19.13 -4.63 -2.92
C PRO A 194 18.04 -4.01 -3.81
N TYR A 195 16.83 -4.57 -3.75
CA TYR A 195 15.64 -4.16 -4.49
C TYR A 195 14.38 -4.21 -3.61
N GLN A 196 13.62 -3.12 -3.55
CA GLN A 196 12.35 -3.05 -2.83
C GLN A 196 11.28 -2.43 -3.74
N MET A 197 10.22 -3.19 -4.04
CA MET A 197 9.12 -2.74 -4.88
C MET A 197 7.84 -2.50 -4.08
N PHE A 198 7.11 -1.44 -4.44
CA PHE A 198 5.72 -1.21 -4.09
C PHE A 198 4.90 -1.22 -5.41
N PRO A 199 4.04 -2.22 -5.65
CA PRO A 199 3.30 -2.33 -6.91
C PRO A 199 2.38 -1.14 -7.15
N ALA A 200 2.21 -0.78 -8.43
CA ALA A 200 1.23 0.20 -8.88
C ALA A 200 -0.19 -0.31 -8.57
N GLU A 201 -1.08 0.57 -8.11
CA GLU A 201 -2.47 0.22 -7.85
C GLU A 201 -3.32 0.60 -9.05
N VAL A 202 -3.88 -0.41 -9.73
CA VAL A 202 -4.47 -0.27 -11.06
C VAL A 202 -5.96 -0.58 -11.01
N VAL A 203 -6.75 0.30 -11.63
CA VAL A 203 -8.13 0.01 -12.05
C VAL A 203 -8.07 -0.50 -13.49
N GLY A 204 -8.46 -1.75 -13.71
CA GLY A 204 -8.48 -2.40 -15.02
C GLY A 204 -9.87 -2.60 -15.60
N GLU A 205 -9.92 -2.98 -16.87
CA GLU A 205 -11.11 -3.55 -17.51
C GLU A 205 -11.57 -4.81 -16.76
N ILE A 206 -12.87 -4.94 -16.49
CA ILE A 206 -13.43 -6.03 -15.65
C ILE A 206 -13.74 -7.31 -16.44
N ILE A 207 -13.63 -8.47 -15.79
CA ILE A 207 -14.14 -9.74 -16.35
C ILE A 207 -15.67 -9.61 -16.48
N PRO A 208 -16.25 -9.70 -17.68
CA PRO A 208 -17.69 -9.53 -17.86
C PRO A 208 -18.48 -10.62 -17.14
N GLU A 209 -19.63 -10.24 -16.56
CA GLU A 209 -20.59 -11.23 -16.08
C GLU A 209 -21.12 -12.06 -17.26
N LYS A 210 -21.07 -13.38 -17.14
CA LYS A 210 -21.80 -14.25 -18.07
C LYS A 210 -23.29 -14.15 -17.76
N THR A 211 -24.00 -13.29 -18.50
CA THR A 211 -25.46 -13.15 -18.45
C THR A 211 -26.11 -14.51 -18.74
N CYS A 212 -26.46 -15.23 -17.68
CA CYS A 212 -27.09 -16.53 -17.79
C CYS A 212 -28.54 -16.36 -18.27
N THR A 213 -28.73 -16.37 -19.59
CA THR A 213 -30.04 -16.43 -20.24
C THR A 213 -30.71 -17.76 -19.92
N LYS A 214 -31.32 -17.82 -18.72
CA LYS A 214 -32.04 -18.99 -18.20
C LYS A 214 -33.24 -19.29 -19.08
N SER A 215 -33.05 -20.15 -20.08
CA SER A 215 -34.15 -20.81 -20.77
C SER A 215 -35.02 -21.53 -19.73
N LYS A 216 -36.32 -21.19 -19.69
CA LYS A 216 -37.28 -21.75 -18.72
C LYS A 216 -37.67 -23.19 -19.08
N ALA A 217 -36.72 -24.12 -18.99
CA ALA A 217 -36.99 -25.55 -19.06
C ALA A 217 -37.69 -26.00 -17.77
N MET A 218 -39.00 -26.21 -17.82
CA MET A 218 -39.77 -26.77 -16.70
C MET A 218 -39.40 -28.25 -16.48
N SER A 219 -38.59 -28.53 -15.46
CA SER A 219 -38.40 -29.90 -14.97
C SER A 219 -39.65 -30.38 -14.22
N ARG A 220 -40.34 -31.39 -14.77
CA ARG A 220 -41.45 -32.06 -14.09
C ARG A 220 -40.98 -32.74 -12.80
N LYS A 221 -41.82 -32.70 -11.75
CA LYS A 221 -41.63 -33.50 -10.54
C LYS A 221 -41.87 -34.99 -10.82
N THR A 222 -41.00 -35.85 -10.28
CA THR A 222 -41.30 -37.25 -9.95
C THR A 222 -40.77 -37.57 -8.54
N LYS A 223 -41.47 -38.45 -7.81
CA LYS A 223 -41.17 -38.85 -6.43
C LYS A 223 -41.11 -40.39 -6.33
N SER A 224 -40.00 -40.93 -5.83
CA SER A 224 -39.86 -42.24 -5.13
C SER A 224 -38.37 -42.54 -4.89
N SER A 225 -37.94 -43.41 -3.98
CA SER A 225 -38.47 -43.83 -2.66
C SER A 225 -37.32 -44.49 -1.85
N LYS A 226 -37.49 -44.64 -0.53
CA LYS A 226 -36.48 -45.25 0.38
C LYS A 226 -36.29 -46.76 0.17
N THR A 227 -35.08 -47.25 0.43
CA THR A 227 -34.79 -48.56 1.06
C THR A 227 -33.44 -48.52 1.83
N THR A 228 -33.08 -49.58 2.57
CA THR A 228 -32.16 -49.48 3.73
C THR A 228 -31.40 -50.79 4.05
N LYS A 229 -30.23 -50.69 4.71
CA LYS A 229 -29.48 -51.74 5.46
C LYS A 229 -28.85 -52.88 4.59
N SER A 230 -27.83 -53.66 5.02
CA SER A 230 -26.75 -53.53 6.04
C SER A 230 -25.78 -54.75 5.97
N ARG A 231 -24.71 -54.78 6.80
CA ARG A 231 -24.19 -55.93 7.64
C ARG A 231 -22.65 -56.20 7.58
N ASN A 232 -22.10 -56.72 8.69
CA ASN A 232 -20.64 -56.85 9.00
C ASN A 232 -20.13 -58.31 9.01
N LYS A 233 -18.78 -58.51 8.92
CA LYS A 233 -17.91 -59.46 9.69
C LYS A 233 -16.41 -59.18 9.34
N LYS A 234 -15.50 -58.95 10.30
CA LYS A 234 -14.62 -59.86 11.11
C LYS A 234 -13.46 -60.56 10.33
N ALA A 235 -12.25 -60.83 10.88
CA ALA A 235 -11.45 -60.26 12.01
C ALA A 235 -10.09 -61.01 12.22
N LYS A 236 -9.07 -60.33 12.80
CA LYS A 236 -7.82 -60.85 13.46
C LYS A 236 -6.83 -61.65 12.57
N THR A 237 -5.57 -61.97 12.95
CA THR A 237 -4.78 -61.99 14.22
C THR A 237 -3.46 -61.18 14.11
N ASP A 238 -3.00 -60.39 15.09
CA ASP A 238 -2.34 -60.65 16.40
C ASP A 238 -0.83 -60.99 16.37
N SER A 239 0.02 -60.09 16.91
CA SER A 239 1.26 -60.41 17.64
C SER A 239 1.84 -59.19 18.42
N LYS A 240 2.47 -59.48 19.57
CA LYS A 240 3.19 -58.62 20.56
C LYS A 240 4.28 -59.54 21.22
N PRO A 241 5.19 -59.14 22.16
CA PRO A 241 5.13 -58.07 23.18
C PRO A 241 6.40 -57.17 23.29
N ASP A 242 6.31 -55.92 23.75
CA ASP A 242 6.62 -55.34 25.09
C ASP A 242 8.07 -55.39 25.64
N SER A 243 8.51 -54.24 26.17
CA SER A 243 9.56 -54.08 27.20
C SER A 243 9.35 -52.76 27.97
N LYS A 244 9.77 -52.69 29.24
CA LYS A 244 9.67 -51.54 30.19
C LYS A 244 11.12 -50.99 30.45
N SER A 245 11.41 -49.89 31.15
CA SER A 245 10.74 -49.08 32.21
C SER A 245 11.08 -47.56 32.07
N VAL A 246 10.52 -46.54 32.77
CA VAL A 246 10.40 -46.20 34.24
C VAL A 246 11.78 -46.21 34.96
N VAL A 247 12.25 -45.26 35.79
CA VAL A 247 11.67 -44.43 36.90
C VAL A 247 12.30 -42.99 36.99
N SER A 248 11.95 -42.21 38.03
CA SER A 248 12.15 -40.78 38.41
C SER A 248 13.62 -40.31 38.69
N GLU A 249 14.00 -39.12 39.23
CA GLU A 249 13.34 -38.18 40.18
C GLU A 249 13.93 -36.73 40.25
N THR A 250 13.22 -35.82 40.94
CA THR A 250 13.52 -34.38 41.27
C THR A 250 14.02 -34.26 42.76
N PRO A 251 14.04 -33.13 43.55
CA PRO A 251 13.54 -31.73 43.38
C PRO A 251 14.37 -30.56 44.02
N SER A 252 13.85 -29.31 43.90
CA SER A 252 13.82 -28.17 44.87
C SER A 252 13.27 -26.92 44.13
N GLU A 253 12.14 -26.28 44.47
CA GLU A 253 11.82 -25.38 45.61
C GLU A 253 12.58 -24.02 45.58
N SER A 254 12.00 -22.84 45.88
CA SER A 254 10.71 -22.38 46.49
C SER A 254 10.39 -20.93 45.99
N GLN A 255 9.30 -20.18 46.27
CA GLN A 255 7.91 -20.33 46.76
C GLN A 255 7.12 -19.05 46.31
N VAL A 256 5.89 -19.11 45.76
CA VAL A 256 4.53 -19.05 46.40
C VAL A 256 4.09 -17.69 47.01
N SER A 257 3.03 -17.08 46.44
CA SER A 257 1.81 -16.53 47.10
C SER A 257 1.09 -15.49 46.21
N ASN A 258 -0.23 -15.26 46.26
CA ASN A 258 -1.39 -16.10 46.65
C ASN A 258 -2.66 -15.55 45.94
N ALA A 259 -3.65 -16.41 45.66
CA ALA A 259 -5.01 -15.99 45.25
C ALA A 259 -5.91 -15.72 46.48
N PRO A 260 -7.18 -15.31 46.30
CA PRO A 260 -8.21 -16.34 46.15
C PRO A 260 -9.26 -16.08 45.06
N ASP A 261 -9.97 -17.15 44.68
CA ASP A 261 -10.99 -17.21 43.64
C ASP A 261 -12.37 -16.66 44.06
N ALA A 262 -13.22 -16.45 43.06
CA ALA A 262 -14.68 -16.45 43.22
C ALA A 262 -15.35 -16.97 41.93
N ASP A 263 -15.78 -18.24 41.94
CA ASP A 263 -16.62 -18.82 40.87
C ASP A 263 -17.96 -18.10 40.74
N ASN A 264 -18.49 -18.01 39.51
CA ASN A 264 -19.93 -18.20 39.30
C ASN A 264 -20.25 -18.70 37.88
N ASP A 265 -21.02 -19.78 37.77
CA ASP A 265 -21.42 -20.41 36.50
C ASP A 265 -22.82 -19.93 36.07
N SER A 266 -22.96 -19.48 34.83
CA SER A 266 -24.29 -19.34 34.21
C SER A 266 -24.25 -19.44 32.69
N LYS A 267 -24.96 -20.43 32.16
CA LYS A 267 -25.31 -20.53 30.73
C LYS A 267 -26.63 -19.81 30.49
N GLU A 268 -26.74 -19.01 29.44
CA GLU A 268 -27.58 -19.35 28.27
C GLU A 268 -27.52 -18.32 27.11
N LYS A 269 -27.37 -18.87 25.90
CA LYS A 269 -28.02 -18.47 24.63
C LYS A 269 -28.31 -16.97 24.37
N ARG A 270 -27.63 -16.45 23.34
CA ARG A 270 -28.30 -16.24 22.04
C ARG A 270 -27.34 -16.20 20.85
N GLU A 271 -27.66 -16.93 19.79
CA GLU A 271 -27.02 -16.79 18.47
C GLU A 271 -27.55 -15.50 17.79
N GLU A 272 -26.83 -14.38 17.89
CA GLU A 272 -27.12 -13.26 17.00
C GLU A 272 -26.38 -13.44 15.67
N LYS A 273 -27.07 -14.03 14.69
CA LYS A 273 -26.57 -14.17 13.32
C LYS A 273 -26.53 -12.80 12.65
N GLN A 274 -25.40 -12.11 12.83
CA GLN A 274 -25.05 -10.92 12.07
C GLN A 274 -25.26 -11.19 10.58
N LYS A 275 -26.22 -10.48 9.97
CA LYS A 275 -26.48 -10.58 8.55
C LYS A 275 -25.26 -10.05 7.82
N ILE A 276 -24.63 -10.90 7.01
CA ILE A 276 -23.62 -10.47 6.03
C ILE A 276 -24.26 -9.33 5.21
N PRO A 277 -23.69 -8.12 5.18
CA PRO A 277 -24.30 -7.01 4.46
C PRO A 277 -24.40 -7.33 2.97
N THR A 278 -25.55 -7.00 2.37
CA THR A 278 -25.79 -7.20 0.94
C THR A 278 -24.72 -6.45 0.12
N LEU A 279 -24.30 -7.02 -1.01
CA LEU A 279 -23.18 -6.48 -1.83
C LEU A 279 -23.32 -4.99 -2.16
N GLU A 280 -24.56 -4.52 -2.38
CA GLU A 280 -24.93 -3.11 -2.63
C GLU A 280 -24.54 -2.13 -1.50
N HIS A 281 -24.30 -2.62 -0.27
CA HIS A 281 -23.86 -1.82 0.88
C HIS A 281 -22.33 -1.76 1.00
N LEU A 282 -21.60 -2.60 0.25
CA LEU A 282 -20.14 -2.59 0.17
C LEU A 282 -19.60 -1.82 -1.03
N THR A 283 -20.45 -1.57 -2.05
CA THR A 283 -20.12 -0.72 -3.20
C THR A 283 -20.33 0.77 -2.89
N PRO A 284 -19.29 1.62 -2.96
CA PRO A 284 -19.45 3.07 -2.86
C PRO A 284 -20.37 3.59 -3.98
N ARG A 285 -21.32 4.48 -3.63
CA ARG A 285 -22.24 5.07 -4.61
C ARG A 285 -21.51 6.06 -5.53
N LEU A 286 -21.04 5.55 -6.67
CA LEU A 286 -20.48 6.34 -7.76
C LEU A 286 -21.48 7.44 -8.21
N ARG A 287 -20.98 8.62 -8.58
CA ARG A 287 -21.83 9.70 -9.10
C ARG A 287 -22.46 9.25 -10.43
N LYS A 288 -23.75 9.55 -10.63
CA LYS A 288 -24.50 9.18 -11.84
C LYS A 288 -23.99 9.87 -13.12
N THR A 289 -23.32 11.00 -12.97
CA THR A 289 -22.68 11.76 -14.06
C THR A 289 -21.25 12.12 -13.66
N PHE A 290 -20.34 12.09 -14.64
CA PHE A 290 -18.97 12.61 -14.51
C PHE A 290 -18.92 14.12 -14.79
N TRP A 291 -19.80 14.60 -15.66
CA TRP A 291 -19.98 16.00 -16.01
C TRP A 291 -20.85 16.72 -14.97
N ARG A 292 -20.56 18.00 -14.77
CA ARG A 292 -21.52 18.97 -14.22
C ARG A 292 -22.19 19.65 -15.41
N ASP A 293 -23.50 19.85 -15.30
CA ASP A 293 -24.25 20.77 -16.16
C ASP A 293 -23.94 22.24 -15.78
#